data_AF-A0A945CYA3-F1
#
_entry.id   AF-A0A945CYA3-F1
#
_cell.length_a   1.000
_cell.length_b   1.000
_cell.length_c   1.000
_cell.angle_alpha   90.00
_cell.angle_beta   90.00
_cell.angle_gamma   90.00
#
_symmetry.space_group_name_H-M   'P 1'
#
loop_
_entity.id
_entity.type
_entity.pdbx_description
1 polymer ?
#
loop_
_entity_poly.entity_id
_entity_poly.type
_entity_poly.pdbx_seq_one_letter_code
_entity_poly.pdbx_strand_id
1 'polypeptide(L)'
;MKKTDSMIWVTFQKEGIHKYPAALEDPALATGDKYDVSFLGYPHRHMFHFRVEIQVFHDDRDIEFIQFKRWLEELYGDGILQLDYKSCEMIAEELAETINKRYPDRKMIITVSEDNENGATLTFEV
;
A
#
# COMPACT_ATOMS: atom_id res chain seq x y z
N MET A 1 4.90 31.09 12.24
CA MET A 1 5.33 29.68 12.14
C MET A 1 6.07 29.51 10.83
N LYS A 2 7.18 28.76 10.77
CA LYS A 2 7.91 28.47 9.54
C LYS A 2 7.59 27.03 9.10
N LYS A 3 7.17 26.86 7.85
CA LYS A 3 6.96 25.56 7.22
C LYS A 3 8.30 24.88 7.00
N THR A 4 8.47 23.63 7.46
CA THR A 4 9.68 22.82 7.20
C THR A 4 9.47 21.86 6.05
N ASP A 5 8.28 21.27 5.97
CA ASP A 5 7.90 20.29 4.97
C ASP A 5 6.45 20.50 4.54
N SER A 6 6.14 20.08 3.32
CA SER A 6 4.76 19.92 2.86
C SER A 6 4.61 18.58 2.19
N MET A 7 3.56 17.88 2.57
CA MET A 7 3.11 16.66 1.94
C MET A 7 1.71 16.89 1.40
N ILE A 8 1.42 16.25 0.29
CA ILE A 8 0.07 16.10 -0.22
C ILE A 8 -0.31 14.65 0.01
N TRP A 9 -1.60 14.34 0.04
CA TRP A 9 -2.03 12.97 0.22
C TRP A 9 -3.27 12.65 -0.59
N VAL A 10 -3.37 11.38 -0.97
CA VAL A 10 -4.54 10.81 -1.64
C VAL A 10 -4.88 9.48 -1.01
N THR A 11 -6.15 9.10 -1.11
CA THR A 11 -6.63 7.77 -0.71
C THR A 11 -7.46 7.14 -1.81
N PHE A 12 -7.38 5.83 -1.92
CA PHE A 12 -8.20 5.01 -2.79
C PHE A 12 -8.28 3.58 -2.25
N GLN A 13 -9.18 2.78 -2.81
CA GLN A 13 -9.42 1.41 -2.40
C GLN A 13 -9.52 0.51 -3.63
N LYS A 14 -9.04 -0.73 -3.52
CA LYS A 14 -9.15 -1.76 -4.56
C LYS A 14 -9.47 -3.09 -3.93
N GLU A 15 -10.46 -3.78 -4.49
CA GLU A 15 -10.71 -5.18 -4.14
C GLU A 15 -9.57 -6.04 -4.70
N GLY A 16 -9.02 -6.93 -3.88
CA GLY A 16 -7.92 -7.80 -4.28
C GLY A 16 -7.99 -9.17 -3.65
N ILE A 17 -7.28 -10.12 -4.26
CA ILE A 17 -7.11 -11.49 -3.79
C ILE A 17 -5.62 -11.76 -3.63
N HIS A 18 -5.24 -12.31 -2.48
CA HIS A 18 -3.88 -12.82 -2.23
C HIS A 18 -3.92 -14.05 -1.31
N LYS A 19 -2.74 -14.59 -0.99
CA LYS A 19 -2.53 -15.66 -0.03
C LYS A 19 -1.10 -15.67 0.50
N TYR A 20 -0.91 -16.27 1.66
CA TYR A 20 0.41 -16.48 2.26
C TYR A 20 0.69 -17.99 2.45
N PRO A 21 1.28 -18.68 1.45
CA PRO A 21 1.38 -20.15 1.44
C PRO A 21 2.10 -20.76 2.63
N ALA A 22 3.08 -20.05 3.20
CA ALA A 22 3.82 -20.53 4.37
C ALA A 22 2.92 -20.72 5.59
N ALA A 23 1.77 -20.03 5.66
CA ALA A 23 0.82 -20.17 6.75
C ALA A 23 0.22 -21.59 6.86
N LEU A 24 0.30 -22.42 5.80
CA LEU A 24 -0.16 -23.82 5.87
C LEU A 24 0.80 -24.75 6.62
N GLU A 25 2.10 -24.48 6.51
CA GLU A 25 3.14 -25.46 6.88
C GLU A 25 4.01 -24.98 8.03
N ASP A 26 4.14 -23.67 8.24
CA ASP A 26 4.94 -23.11 9.34
C ASP A 26 4.21 -23.33 10.68
N PRO A 27 4.77 -24.12 11.62
CA PRO A 27 4.14 -24.37 12.91
C PRO A 27 3.96 -23.12 13.77
N ALA A 28 4.67 -22.02 13.48
CA ALA A 28 4.47 -20.73 14.13
C ALA A 28 3.21 -20.00 13.64
N LEU A 29 2.65 -20.40 12.49
CA LEU A 29 1.47 -19.81 11.85
C LEU A 29 0.27 -20.76 11.88
N ALA A 30 0.48 -22.05 11.61
CA ALA A 30 -0.50 -23.13 11.72
C ALA A 30 -0.49 -23.73 13.13
N THR A 31 -0.77 -22.90 14.14
CA THR A 31 -0.59 -23.26 15.55
C THR A 31 -1.62 -24.28 16.07
N GLY A 32 -2.76 -24.45 15.38
CA GLY A 32 -3.87 -25.28 15.83
C GLY A 32 -4.59 -24.74 17.08
N ASP A 33 -4.33 -23.50 17.48
CA ASP A 33 -4.92 -22.85 18.65
C ASP A 33 -5.59 -21.50 18.28
N LYS A 34 -5.84 -20.63 19.26
CA LYS A 34 -6.50 -19.33 19.03
C LYS A 34 -5.66 -18.31 18.24
N TYR A 35 -4.38 -18.60 17.99
CA TYR A 35 -3.47 -17.78 17.20
C TYR A 35 -3.26 -18.37 15.79
N ASP A 36 -3.99 -19.41 15.42
CA ASP A 36 -3.85 -20.07 14.12
C ASP A 36 -4.29 -19.14 12.98
N VAL A 37 -3.42 -18.97 12.00
CA VAL A 37 -3.66 -18.18 10.79
C VAL A 37 -3.50 -19.02 9.52
N SER A 38 -3.62 -20.34 9.61
CA SER A 38 -3.45 -21.26 8.47
C SER A 38 -4.41 -20.99 7.31
N PHE A 39 -5.56 -20.38 7.60
CA PHE A 39 -6.51 -19.93 6.58
C PHE A 39 -5.89 -18.94 5.57
N LEU A 40 -4.87 -18.17 5.97
CA LEU A 40 -4.16 -17.24 5.08
C LEU A 40 -3.43 -17.96 3.93
N GLY A 41 -3.18 -19.26 4.07
CA GLY A 41 -2.56 -20.09 3.03
C GLY A 41 -3.38 -20.27 1.77
N TYR A 42 -4.69 -20.06 1.86
CA TYR A 42 -5.62 -20.17 0.73
C TYR A 42 -5.93 -18.80 0.14
N PRO A 43 -6.26 -18.71 -1.17
CA PRO A 43 -6.71 -17.46 -1.77
C PRO A 43 -7.89 -16.86 -1.00
N HIS A 44 -7.73 -15.62 -0.55
CA HIS A 44 -8.75 -14.89 0.17
C HIS A 44 -8.77 -13.43 -0.29
N ARG A 45 -9.92 -12.79 -0.07
CA ARG A 45 -10.23 -11.46 -0.61
C ARG A 45 -10.16 -10.42 0.50
N HIS A 46 -9.55 -9.28 0.18
CA HIS A 46 -9.61 -8.07 0.99
C HIS A 46 -10.06 -6.88 0.14
N MET A 47 -10.66 -5.89 0.80
CA MET A 47 -10.62 -4.53 0.30
C MET A 47 -9.29 -3.93 0.74
N PHE A 48 -8.38 -3.64 -0.20
CA PHE A 48 -7.13 -2.96 0.10
C PHE A 48 -7.35 -1.46 0.12
N HIS A 49 -6.91 -0.81 1.19
CA HIS A 49 -6.98 0.63 1.40
C HIS A 49 -5.59 1.22 1.23
N PHE A 50 -5.48 2.24 0.41
CA PHE A 50 -4.23 2.93 0.13
C PHE A 50 -4.33 4.37 0.63
N ARG A 51 -3.29 4.81 1.34
CA ARG A 51 -3.02 6.22 1.59
C ARG A 51 -1.59 6.51 1.18
N VAL A 52 -1.44 7.43 0.24
CA VAL A 52 -0.14 7.81 -0.31
C VAL A 52 0.08 9.28 -0.03
N GLU A 53 1.13 9.57 0.72
CA GLU A 53 1.63 10.91 0.97
C GLU A 53 2.95 11.12 0.25
N ILE A 54 3.09 12.27 -0.43
CA ILE A 54 4.31 12.63 -1.17
C ILE A 54 4.66 14.10 -0.95
N GLN A 55 5.96 14.37 -0.81
CA GLN A 55 6.48 15.71 -0.57
C GLN A 55 6.22 16.64 -1.76
N VAL A 56 5.91 17.90 -1.46
CA VAL A 56 5.84 19.00 -2.42
C VAL A 56 6.68 20.19 -1.97
N PHE A 57 7.30 20.86 -2.95
CA PHE A 57 8.30 21.91 -2.74
C PHE A 57 7.72 23.32 -2.84
N HIS A 58 6.55 23.48 -3.46
CA HIS A 58 5.82 24.75 -3.52
C HIS A 58 4.31 24.55 -3.38
N ASP A 59 3.57 25.63 -3.13
CA ASP A 59 2.14 25.63 -2.81
C ASP A 59 1.22 25.80 -4.03
N ASP A 60 1.73 26.24 -5.18
CA ASP A 60 0.99 26.24 -6.45
C ASP A 60 1.05 24.88 -7.14
N ARG A 61 0.38 23.88 -6.55
CA ARG A 61 0.08 22.58 -7.19
C ARG A 61 1.29 21.90 -7.85
N ASP A 62 2.41 21.80 -7.12
CA ASP A 62 3.62 21.05 -7.55
C ASP A 62 3.26 19.66 -8.08
N ILE A 63 2.39 18.95 -7.36
CA ILE A 63 1.68 17.77 -7.84
C ILE A 63 0.19 18.04 -7.66
N GLU A 64 -0.61 17.85 -8.71
CA GLU A 64 -2.06 17.98 -8.62
C GLU A 64 -2.67 16.66 -8.10
N PHE A 65 -3.43 16.73 -7.01
CA PHE A 65 -3.79 15.55 -6.21
C PHE A 65 -4.80 14.67 -6.94
N ILE A 66 -5.67 15.24 -7.77
CA ILE A 66 -6.65 14.46 -8.55
C ILE A 66 -5.95 13.68 -9.67
N GLN A 67 -5.02 14.31 -10.40
CA GLN A 67 -4.19 13.63 -11.40
C GLN A 67 -3.34 12.54 -10.76
N PHE A 68 -2.72 12.84 -9.62
CA PHE A 68 -1.94 11.86 -8.87
C PHE A 68 -2.80 10.67 -8.45
N LYS A 69 -3.95 10.90 -7.81
CA LYS A 69 -4.88 9.84 -7.43
C LYS A 69 -5.30 8.97 -8.62
N ARG A 70 -5.74 9.58 -9.71
CA ARG A 70 -6.20 8.85 -10.90
C ARG A 70 -5.10 7.98 -11.49
N TRP A 71 -3.88 8.50 -11.54
CA TRP A 71 -2.74 7.71 -12.00
C TRP A 71 -2.47 6.51 -11.09
N LEU A 72 -2.49 6.68 -9.76
CA LEU A 72 -2.33 5.56 -8.84
C LEU A 72 -3.44 4.52 -8.98
N GLU A 73 -4.69 4.94 -9.15
CA GLU A 73 -5.83 4.03 -9.38
C GLU A 73 -5.70 3.26 -10.70
N GLU A 74 -5.14 3.88 -11.74
CA GLU A 74 -4.89 3.29 -13.06
C GLU A 74 -3.81 2.19 -13.01
N LEU A 75 -2.79 2.31 -12.14
CA LEU A 75 -1.76 1.29 -11.95
C LEU A 75 -2.34 -0.09 -11.58
N TYR A 76 -3.51 -0.11 -10.95
CA TYR A 76 -4.18 -1.33 -10.50
C TYR A 76 -5.37 -1.75 -11.40
N GLY A 77 -5.64 -1.01 -12.48
CA GLY A 77 -6.70 -1.31 -13.45
C GLY A 77 -8.13 -1.27 -12.87
N ASP A 78 -9.10 -1.72 -13.66
CA ASP A 78 -10.54 -1.70 -13.31
C ASP A 78 -11.06 -3.02 -12.71
N GLY A 79 -10.19 -4.01 -12.52
CA GLY A 79 -10.55 -5.35 -12.07
C GLY A 79 -10.19 -5.65 -10.61
N ILE A 80 -10.47 -6.89 -10.21
CA ILE A 80 -10.01 -7.44 -8.92
C ILE A 80 -8.49 -7.63 -9.00
N LEU A 81 -7.78 -6.99 -8.09
CA LEU A 81 -6.33 -7.03 -8.06
C LEU A 81 -5.84 -8.43 -7.65
N GLN A 82 -4.98 -9.03 -8.48
CA GLN A 82 -4.28 -10.26 -8.11
C GLN A 82 -2.94 -9.87 -7.49
N LEU A 83 -2.86 -10.02 -6.17
CA LEU A 83 -1.66 -9.68 -5.39
C LEU A 83 -0.82 -10.91 -5.03
N ASP A 84 -1.30 -12.11 -5.37
CA ASP A 84 -0.63 -13.40 -5.19
C ASP A 84 -0.08 -13.58 -3.77
N TYR A 85 1.23 -13.36 -3.55
CA TYR A 85 1.93 -13.58 -2.29
C TYR A 85 2.32 -12.30 -1.57
N LYS A 86 1.84 -11.15 -2.04
CA LYS A 86 2.28 -9.84 -1.55
C LYS A 86 1.56 -9.47 -0.25
N SER A 87 2.35 -9.05 0.74
CA SER A 87 1.86 -8.40 1.95
C SER A 87 1.63 -6.90 1.73
N CYS A 88 0.99 -6.22 2.68
CA CYS A 88 0.83 -4.76 2.68
C CYS A 88 2.17 -4.01 2.54
N GLU A 89 3.24 -4.49 3.18
CA GLU A 89 4.59 -3.93 3.07
C GLU A 89 5.13 -4.03 1.64
N MET A 90 5.04 -5.21 1.02
CA MET A 90 5.53 -5.43 -0.35
C MET A 90 4.76 -4.56 -1.35
N ILE A 91 3.45 -4.43 -1.18
CA ILE A 91 2.62 -3.56 -2.02
C ILE A 91 3.03 -2.09 -1.87
N ALA A 92 3.27 -1.64 -0.63
CA ALA A 92 3.71 -0.28 -0.36
C ALA A 92 5.09 0.01 -0.95
N GLU A 93 6.03 -0.94 -0.87
CA GLU A 93 7.38 -0.82 -1.43
C GLU A 93 7.36 -0.74 -2.98
N GLU A 94 6.66 -1.66 -3.65
CA GLU A 94 6.52 -1.62 -5.11
C GLU A 94 5.85 -0.32 -5.61
N LEU A 95 4.85 0.16 -4.86
CA LEU A 95 4.17 1.42 -5.15
C LEU A 95 5.13 2.61 -4.98
N ALA A 96 5.92 2.63 -3.90
CA ALA A 96 6.93 3.66 -3.67
C ALA A 96 7.98 3.69 -4.79
N GLU A 97 8.49 2.55 -5.23
CA GLU A 97 9.43 2.47 -6.36
C GLU A 97 8.81 3.03 -7.65
N THR A 98 7.55 2.71 -7.90
CA THR A 98 6.82 3.18 -9.09
C THR A 98 6.60 4.70 -9.03
N ILE A 99 6.25 5.23 -7.86
CA ILE A 99 6.12 6.67 -7.63
C ILE A 99 7.46 7.38 -7.80
N ASN A 100 8.54 6.86 -7.20
CA ASN A 100 9.87 7.47 -7.26
C ASN A 100 10.41 7.58 -8.69
N LYS A 101 10.10 6.60 -9.56
CA LYS A 101 10.46 6.67 -10.99
C LYS A 101 9.82 7.85 -11.72
N ARG A 102 8.61 8.28 -11.30
CA ARG A 102 7.88 9.40 -11.91
C ARG A 102 8.13 10.74 -11.20
N TYR A 103 8.25 10.71 -9.89
CA TYR A 103 8.44 11.87 -9.01
C TYR A 103 9.66 11.61 -8.11
N PRO A 104 10.88 11.72 -8.64
CA PRO A 104 12.10 11.42 -7.89
C PRO A 104 12.37 12.43 -6.77
N ASP A 105 13.27 12.04 -5.86
CA ASP A 105 13.85 12.90 -4.81
C ASP A 105 12.81 13.50 -3.85
N ARG A 106 11.78 12.73 -3.51
CA ARG A 106 10.69 13.16 -2.63
C ARG A 106 10.50 12.18 -1.48
N LYS A 107 10.36 12.72 -0.27
CA LYS A 107 9.87 11.94 0.87
C LYS A 107 8.48 11.38 0.55
N MET A 108 8.25 10.12 0.92
CA MET A 108 6.95 9.46 0.77
C MET A 108 6.55 8.75 2.06
N ILE A 109 5.27 8.73 2.35
CA ILE A 109 4.67 7.88 3.40
C ILE A 109 3.54 7.11 2.74
N ILE A 110 3.62 5.78 2.74
CA ILE A 110 2.63 4.92 2.11
C ILE A 110 2.06 3.99 3.15
N THR A 111 0.73 4.05 3.32
CA THR A 111 -0.03 3.10 4.12
C THR A 111 -0.86 2.21 3.21
N VAL A 112 -0.72 0.90 3.38
CA VAL A 112 -1.59 -0.11 2.77
C VAL A 112 -2.22 -0.93 3.89
N SER A 113 -3.53 -1.10 3.89
CA SER A 113 -4.24 -1.95 4.85
C SER A 113 -5.28 -2.85 4.20
N GLU A 114 -5.48 -4.00 4.81
CA GLU A 114 -6.51 -4.99 4.50
C GLU A 114 -7.77 -4.68 5.31
N ASP A 115 -8.89 -4.51 4.61
CA ASP A 115 -10.23 -4.25 5.14
C ASP A 115 -10.36 -3.05 6.08
N ASN A 116 -9.36 -2.14 6.05
CA ASN A 116 -9.21 -1.04 7.00
C ASN A 116 -9.03 -1.49 8.47
N GLU A 117 -8.57 -2.72 8.69
CA GLU A 117 -8.39 -3.30 10.01
C GLU A 117 -6.90 -3.43 10.37
N ASN A 118 -6.11 -4.01 9.45
CA ASN A 118 -4.70 -4.34 9.67
C ASN A 118 -3.87 -3.87 8.48
N GLY A 119 -2.66 -3.38 8.69
CA GLY A 119 -1.84 -2.90 7.59
C GLY A 119 -0.47 -2.41 8.01
N ALA A 120 0.26 -1.90 7.02
CA ALA A 120 1.61 -1.38 7.19
C ALA A 120 1.68 0.08 6.74
N THR A 121 2.52 0.87 7.43
CA THR A 121 2.88 2.23 7.02
C THR A 121 4.39 2.31 6.86
N LEU A 122 4.85 2.60 5.66
CA LEU A 122 6.26 2.72 5.33
C LEU A 122 6.59 4.20 5.08
N THR A 123 7.76 4.62 5.54
CA THR A 123 8.31 5.97 5.27
C THR A 123 9.58 5.81 4.45
N PHE A 124 9.64 6.54 3.33
CA PHE A 124 10.77 6.54 2.41
C PHE A 124 11.39 7.93 2.38
N GLU A 125 12.71 7.98 2.48
CA GLU A 125 13.53 9.18 2.32
C GLU A 125 14.54 8.90 1.21
N VAL A 126 14.71 9.86 0.30
CA VAL A 126 15.59 9.78 -0.87
C VAL A 126 16.71 10.79 -0.72
#